data_AF-A0A9C8I7F1-F1
#
_entry.id   AF-A0A9C8I7F1-F1
#
_cell.length_a   1.000
_cell.length_b   1.000
_cell.length_c   1.000
_cell.angle_alpha   90.00
_cell.angle_beta   90.00
_cell.angle_gamma   90.00
#
_symmetry.space_group_name_H-M   'P 1'
#
loop_
_entity.id
_entity.type
_entity.pdbx_description
1 polymer ?
#
loop_
_entity_poly.entity_id
_entity_poly.type
_entity_poly.pdbx_seq_one_letter_code
_entity_poly.pdbx_strand_id
1 'polypeptide(L)'
;REAAMAKCFGSDIAMEVAIEAIQCLGGYGYSMEYPVEKLLRDAKIHQIYEGTNEIQRSVISREIYKRGIFIPFEEINQAVSANT
;
A
#
# COMPACT_ATOMS: atom_id res chain seq x y z
N ARG A 1 -8.92 12.05 -2.80
CA ARG A 1 -8.88 10.56 -2.71
C ARG A 1 -7.69 10.02 -3.48
N GLU A 2 -7.55 10.51 -4.71
CA GLU A 2 -6.56 10.18 -5.72
C GLU A 2 -5.14 10.38 -5.20
N ALA A 3 -4.87 11.48 -4.49
CA ALA A 3 -3.57 11.74 -3.88
C ALA A 3 -3.17 10.68 -2.82
N ALA A 4 -4.11 10.29 -1.95
CA ALA A 4 -3.87 9.23 -0.95
C ALA A 4 -3.63 7.87 -1.62
N MET A 5 -4.40 7.56 -2.66
CA MET A 5 -4.22 6.34 -3.48
C MET A 5 -2.86 6.32 -4.17
N ALA A 6 -2.48 7.43 -4.82
CA ALA A 6 -1.21 7.55 -5.52
C ALA A 6 -0.02 7.42 -4.58
N LYS A 7 -0.09 8.08 -3.40
CA LYS A 7 0.96 7.98 -2.39
C LYS A 7 1.14 6.55 -1.89
N CYS A 8 0.06 5.90 -1.43
CA CYS A 8 0.10 4.52 -0.96
C CYS A 8 0.68 3.58 -2.01
N PHE A 9 0.17 3.68 -3.24
CA PHE A 9 0.60 2.80 -4.31
C PHE A 9 2.07 3.01 -4.65
N GLY A 10 2.50 4.27 -4.80
CA GLY A 10 3.88 4.61 -5.11
C GLY A 10 4.86 4.15 -4.04
N SER A 11 4.52 4.33 -2.75
CA SER A 11 5.40 3.93 -1.65
C SER A 11 5.45 2.41 -1.46
N ASP A 12 4.36 1.69 -1.71
CA ASP A 12 4.35 0.22 -1.66
C ASP A 12 5.20 -0.38 -2.78
N ILE A 13 5.04 0.10 -4.02
CA ILE A 13 5.85 -0.35 -5.17
C ILE A 13 7.33 0.00 -4.98
N ALA A 14 7.65 1.20 -4.49
CA ALA A 14 9.03 1.59 -4.23
C ALA A 14 9.71 0.65 -3.22
N MET A 15 8.99 0.21 -2.19
CA MET A 15 9.50 -0.76 -1.21
C MET A 15 9.71 -2.14 -1.83
N GLU A 16 8.74 -2.63 -2.60
CA GLU A 16 8.81 -3.92 -3.28
C GLU A 16 10.02 -4.01 -4.21
N VAL A 17 10.18 -3.02 -5.10
CA VAL A 17 11.29 -2.97 -6.06
C VAL A 17 12.64 -2.86 -5.34
N ALA A 18 12.73 -2.09 -4.24
CA ALA A 18 13.98 -1.97 -3.49
C ALA A 18 14.37 -3.29 -2.79
N ILE A 19 13.39 -4.05 -2.30
CA ILE A 19 13.62 -5.38 -1.73
C ILE A 19 14.09 -6.36 -2.81
N GLU A 20 13.43 -6.37 -3.97
CA GLU A 20 13.84 -7.21 -5.10
C GLU A 20 15.25 -6.90 -5.57
N ALA A 21 15.61 -5.61 -5.64
CA ALA A 21 16.96 -5.18 -5.98
C ALA A 21 18.00 -5.76 -5.00
N ILE A 22 17.75 -5.71 -3.69
CA ILE A 22 18.63 -6.33 -2.69
C ILE A 22 18.74 -7.83 -2.93
N GLN A 23 17.60 -8.50 -3.17
CA GLN A 23 17.57 -9.94 -3.39
C GLN A 23 18.38 -10.34 -4.65
N CYS A 24 18.35 -9.53 -5.71
CA CYS A 24 19.15 -9.74 -6.92
C CYS A 24 20.66 -9.59 -6.68
N LEU A 25 21.08 -8.64 -5.85
CA LEU A 25 22.50 -8.44 -5.50
C LEU A 25 23.00 -9.40 -4.40
N GLY A 26 22.10 -10.11 -3.72
CA GLY A 26 22.43 -11.00 -2.61
C GLY A 26 23.12 -10.26 -1.46
N GLY A 27 24.21 -10.81 -0.92
CA GLY A 27 24.95 -10.18 0.18
C GLY A 27 25.48 -8.78 -0.13
N TYR A 28 25.79 -8.49 -1.41
CA TYR A 28 26.23 -7.16 -1.84
C TYR A 28 25.11 -6.12 -1.78
N GLY A 29 23.84 -6.54 -1.83
CA GLY A 29 22.69 -5.64 -1.70
C GLY A 29 22.54 -5.04 -0.30
N TYR A 30 23.16 -5.64 0.72
CA TYR A 30 23.24 -5.11 2.09
C TYR A 30 24.57 -4.39 2.39
N SER A 31 25.54 -4.44 1.47
CA SER A 31 26.81 -3.75 1.60
C SER A 31 26.64 -2.26 1.27
N MET A 32 27.38 -1.38 1.96
CA MET A 32 27.43 0.05 1.64
C MET A 32 28.24 0.37 0.37
N GLU A 33 28.77 -0.66 -0.29
CA GLU A 33 29.52 -0.53 -1.54
C GLU A 33 28.62 -0.20 -2.73
N TYR A 34 27.37 -0.66 -2.71
CA TYR A 34 26.36 -0.40 -3.76
C TYR A 34 25.19 0.35 -3.15
N PRO A 35 24.59 1.34 -3.84
CA PRO A 35 23.61 2.28 -3.24
C PRO A 35 22.23 1.66 -2.93
N VAL A 36 22.06 0.36 -3.17
CA VAL A 36 20.77 -0.35 -3.09
C VAL A 36 20.25 -0.43 -1.64
N GLU A 37 21.13 -0.60 -0.68
CA GLU A 37 20.83 -0.59 0.75
C GLU A 37 20.29 0.77 1.23
N LYS A 38 20.81 1.87 0.67
CA LYS A 38 20.34 3.23 0.91
C LYS A 38 18.96 3.42 0.28
N LEU A 39 18.77 2.98 -0.95
CA LEU A 39 17.48 3.06 -1.65
C LEU A 39 16.37 2.33 -0.89
N LEU A 40 16.66 1.16 -0.29
CA LEU A 40 15.71 0.47 0.58
C LEU A 40 15.29 1.33 1.79
N ARG A 41 16.26 1.96 2.46
CA ARG A 41 15.97 2.83 3.62
C ARG A 41 15.13 4.04 3.20
N ASP A 42 15.47 4.66 2.08
CA ASP A 42 14.74 5.80 1.53
C ASP A 42 13.31 5.40 1.12
N ALA A 43 13.13 4.21 0.53
CA ALA A 43 11.81 3.67 0.18
C ALA A 43 10.93 3.46 1.42
N LYS A 44 11.48 2.93 2.51
CA LYS A 44 10.72 2.72 3.76
C LYS A 44 10.21 4.04 4.37
N ILE A 45 10.97 5.14 4.27
CA ILE A 45 10.53 6.44 4.80
C ILE A 45 9.23 6.91 4.14
N HIS A 46 9.04 6.64 2.84
CA HIS A 46 7.82 7.03 2.12
C HIS A 46 6.55 6.35 2.67
N GLN A 47 6.68 5.19 3.32
CA GLN A 47 5.56 4.50 3.96
C GLN A 47 5.22 5.08 5.34
N ILE A 48 6.08 5.90 5.94
CA ILE A 48 5.98 6.37 7.34
C ILE A 48 5.68 7.87 7.40
N TYR A 49 6.39 8.67 6.60
CA TYR A 49 6.31 10.13 6.66
C TYR A 49 5.01 10.67 6.05
N GLU A 50 4.56 11.85 6.48
CA GLU A 50 3.34 12.53 5.99
C GLU A 50 2.07 11.66 6.04
N GLY A 51 1.95 10.84 7.08
CA GLY A 51 0.86 9.87 7.27
C GLY A 51 1.20 8.52 6.66
N THR A 52 1.17 7.49 7.50
CA THR A 52 1.55 6.13 7.12
C THR A 52 0.63 5.56 6.06
N ASN A 53 1.07 4.52 5.35
CA ASN A 53 0.24 3.85 4.34
C ASN A 53 -1.07 3.33 4.93
N GLU A 54 -1.10 2.92 6.19
CA GLU A 54 -2.33 2.47 6.88
C GLU A 54 -3.30 3.63 7.10
N ILE A 55 -2.81 4.82 7.48
CA ILE A 55 -3.64 6.02 7.63
C ILE A 55 -4.21 6.45 6.29
N GLN A 56 -3.40 6.43 5.24
CA GLN A 56 -3.84 6.75 3.88
C GLN A 56 -4.89 5.75 3.39
N ARG A 57 -4.72 4.44 3.63
CA ARG A 57 -5.73 3.41 3.38
C ARG A 57 -7.02 3.64 4.16
N SER A 58 -6.93 4.04 5.42
CA SER A 58 -8.11 4.40 6.24
C SER A 58 -8.89 5.58 5.64
N VAL A 59 -8.19 6.62 5.19
CA VAL A 59 -8.80 7.77 4.50
C VAL A 59 -9.48 7.34 3.20
N ILE A 60 -8.85 6.46 2.42
CA ILE A 60 -9.42 5.89 1.19
C ILE A 60 -10.71 5.10 1.51
N SER A 61 -10.66 4.21 2.50
CA SER A 61 -11.80 3.40 2.92
C SER A 61 -12.99 4.25 3.35
N ARG A 62 -12.74 5.30 4.14
CA ARG A 62 -13.78 6.23 4.59
C ARG A 62 -14.46 6.95 3.41
N GLU A 63 -13.68 7.35 2.41
CA GLU A 63 -14.21 8.01 1.22
C GLU A 63 -15.02 7.04 0.32
N ILE A 64 -14.59 5.78 0.22
CA ILE A 64 -15.36 4.73 -0.49
C ILE A 64 -16.71 4.50 0.18
N TYR A 65 -16.73 4.38 1.51
CA TYR A 65 -17.94 4.18 2.28
C TYR A 65 -18.93 5.35 2.10
N LYS A 66 -18.43 6.60 2.14
CA LYS A 66 -19.26 7.80 1.93
C LYS A 66 -19.92 7.84 0.55
N ARG A 67 -19.30 7.26 -0.47
CA ARG A 67 -19.84 7.23 -1.84
C ARG A 67 -20.88 6.15 -2.09
N GLY A 68 -21.18 5.30 -1.10
CA GLY A 68 -22.16 4.22 -1.25
C GLY A 68 -21.72 3.14 -2.25
N ILE A 69 -20.44 3.09 -2.61
CA ILE A 69 -19.87 2.05 -3.50
C ILE A 69 -19.71 0.72 -2.73
N PHE A 70 -19.77 0.78 -1.40
CA PHE A 70 -19.77 -0.40 -0.54
C PHE A 70 -21.21 -0.83 -0.26
N ILE A 71 -21.62 -1.96 -0.83
CA ILE A 71 -22.84 -2.68 -0.45
C ILE A 71 -22.63 -3.28 0.95
N PRO A 72 -23.46 -2.94 1.96
CA PRO A 72 -23.40 -3.55 3.27
C PRO A 72 -23.50 -5.07 3.18
N PHE A 73 -22.78 -5.79 4.05
CA PHE A 73 -22.85 -7.26 4.11
C PHE A 73 -24.28 -7.77 4.37
N GLU A 74 -25.09 -7.00 5.11
CA GLU A 74 -26.54 -7.23 5.25
C GLU A 74 -27.27 -7.33 3.89
N GLU A 75 -26.98 -6.44 2.94
CA GLU A 75 -27.66 -6.44 1.63
C GLU A 75 -27.25 -7.65 0.78
N ILE A 76 -25.99 -8.11 0.91
CA ILE A 76 -25.52 -9.33 0.24
C ILE A 76 -26.24 -10.57 0.79
N ASN A 77 -26.36 -10.70 2.11
CA ASN A 77 -27.08 -11.82 2.73
C ASN A 77 -28.56 -11.82 2.36
N GLN A 78 -29.19 -10.65 2.26
CA GLN A 78 -30.58 -10.54 1.83
C GLN A 78 -30.75 -10.94 0.36
N ALA A 79 -29.86 -10.50 -0.52
CA ALA A 79 -29.89 -10.87 -1.94
C ALA A 79 -29.65 -12.37 -2.18
N VAL A 80 -28.76 -13.00 -1.40
CA VAL A 80 -28.52 -14.45 -1.47
C VAL A 80 -29.70 -15.25 -0.93
N SER A 81 -30.31 -14.81 0.18
CA SER A 81 -31.48 -15.48 0.77
C SER A 81 -32.75 -15.32 -0.07
N ALA A 82 -32.87 -14.25 -0.87
CA ALA A 82 -34.00 -14.05 -1.77
C ALA A 82 -33.94 -14.87 -3.07
N ASN A 83 -32.76 -15.42 -3.41
CA ASN A 83 -32.52 -16.27 -4.58
C ASN A 83 -32.44 -17.76 -4.24
N THR A 84 -32.71 -18.14 -2.99
CA THR A 84 -32.83 -19.54 -2.52
C THR A 84 -34.28 -19.86 -2.25
#